data_AF-M6AAQ2-F1
#
_entry.id   AF-M6AAQ2-F1
#
_cell.length_a   1.000
_cell.length_b   1.000
_cell.length_c   1.000
_cell.angle_alpha   90.00
_cell.angle_beta   90.00
_cell.angle_gamma   90.00
#
_symmetry.space_group_name_H-M   'P 1'
#
loop_
_entity.id
_entity.type
_entity.pdbx_description
1 polymer ?
#
loop_
_entity_poly.entity_id
_entity_poly.type
_entity_poly.pdbx_seq_one_letter_code
_entity_poly.pdbx_strand_id
1 'polypeptide(L)'
;MKHHLTYKDDKSDKFWNLEVSGKSFTVTYGKTGTAGQTQTKTFDNEKECKKEAKKLLSEKLKKGYAEGKILAKTKSASAGKKNEINLSNFLKESEFHKIIAIGDKLLTSVTGADRKTVLERLCSACDGILIGLTDQEEEGYSQHIKKETGLKQSDAKKFYKKKFAEYKNELKKTQKPKSKQNKQLLEQVYFELTEAHFIKKKSLEEICALIRKMKDLVPDDKVQGLIIDHVFGRMEVFYEKKKPKNFKAILDAYLAIVPTLGFPSKLVYNQFRVGEGIASLTIDAGVLFENNEILEAGLALVPASITYKDLAFSLARHYAVQKDKKMLLQYMAHGIKLGCYKNWFMKNCFNSFRKDKEFATLVKRAK
;
A
#
# COMPACT_ATOMS: atom_id res chain seq x y z
N MET A 1 -19.77 0.00 -10.82
CA MET A 1 -19.33 0.83 -11.98
C MET A 1 -18.51 1.98 -11.42
N LYS A 2 -17.36 2.32 -12.02
CA LYS A 2 -16.52 3.43 -11.55
C LYS A 2 -16.02 4.24 -12.76
N HIS A 3 -16.11 5.57 -12.68
CA HIS A 3 -15.55 6.50 -13.68
C HIS A 3 -14.78 7.61 -12.97
N HIS A 4 -13.66 8.01 -13.55
CA HIS A 4 -12.86 9.15 -13.11
C HIS A 4 -12.68 10.08 -14.31
N LEU A 5 -13.20 11.30 -14.20
CA LEU A 5 -13.12 12.33 -15.22
C LEU A 5 -12.22 13.46 -14.76
N THR A 6 -11.48 14.05 -15.71
CA THR A 6 -10.74 15.29 -15.52
C THR A 6 -11.18 16.32 -16.57
N TYR A 7 -11.26 17.57 -16.16
CA TYR A 7 -11.52 18.72 -17.03
C TYR A 7 -10.40 19.73 -16.84
N LYS A 8 -9.76 20.11 -17.95
CA LYS A 8 -8.66 21.08 -17.94
C LYS A 8 -8.83 22.11 -19.05
N ASP A 9 -8.78 23.38 -18.66
CA ASP A 9 -8.68 24.56 -19.52
C ASP A 9 -7.64 25.52 -18.91
N ASP A 10 -7.43 26.69 -19.51
CA ASP A 10 -6.41 27.67 -19.08
C ASP A 10 -6.63 28.22 -17.65
N LYS A 11 -7.83 28.05 -17.08
CA LYS A 11 -8.24 28.60 -15.77
C LYS A 11 -8.72 27.52 -14.78
N SER A 12 -8.88 26.28 -15.23
CA SER A 12 -9.51 25.17 -14.52
C SER A 12 -8.66 23.91 -14.62
N ASP A 13 -8.40 23.26 -13.48
CA ASP A 13 -7.95 21.87 -13.44
C ASP A 13 -8.82 21.15 -12.40
N LYS A 14 -9.76 20.33 -12.87
CA LYS A 14 -10.89 19.80 -12.08
C LYS A 14 -11.02 18.29 -12.28
N PHE A 15 -11.44 17.58 -11.23
CA PHE A 15 -11.79 16.16 -11.30
C PHE A 15 -13.26 15.92 -10.93
N TRP A 16 -13.81 14.82 -11.45
CA TRP A 16 -15.16 14.34 -11.13
C TRP A 16 -15.20 12.80 -11.19
N ASN A 17 -15.54 12.18 -10.08
CA ASN A 17 -15.59 10.74 -9.89
C ASN A 17 -17.04 10.29 -9.74
N LEU A 18 -17.33 9.08 -10.18
CA LEU A 18 -18.61 8.39 -9.98
C LEU A 18 -18.35 6.93 -9.62
N GLU A 19 -18.83 6.49 -8.46
CA GLU A 19 -18.79 5.11 -8.01
C GLU A 19 -20.20 4.59 -7.74
N VAL A 20 -20.62 3.53 -8.43
CA VAL A 20 -21.91 2.86 -8.24
C VAL A 20 -21.70 1.55 -7.50
N SER A 21 -22.36 1.40 -6.35
CA SER A 21 -22.32 0.23 -5.46
C SER A 21 -23.74 -0.22 -5.11
N GLY A 22 -24.17 -1.34 -5.67
CA GLY A 22 -25.53 -1.87 -5.50
C GLY A 22 -26.62 -0.85 -5.89
N LYS A 23 -27.41 -0.43 -4.91
CA LYS A 23 -28.53 0.52 -5.04
C LYS A 23 -28.15 2.00 -4.89
N SER A 24 -26.88 2.33 -4.61
CA SER A 24 -26.44 3.72 -4.47
C SER A 24 -25.27 4.06 -5.38
N PHE A 25 -25.12 5.36 -5.65
CA PHE A 25 -23.88 5.89 -6.21
C PHE A 25 -23.34 7.03 -5.36
N THR A 26 -22.03 7.20 -5.41
CA THR A 26 -21.28 8.28 -4.80
C THR A 26 -20.55 9.04 -5.90
N VAL A 27 -20.66 10.37 -5.87
CA VAL A 27 -19.98 11.28 -6.78
C VAL A 27 -19.03 12.15 -5.97
N THR A 28 -17.77 12.26 -6.40
CA THR A 28 -16.76 13.10 -5.73
C THR A 28 -16.13 14.06 -6.73
N TYR A 29 -16.10 15.36 -6.48
CA TYR A 29 -15.61 16.35 -7.43
C TYR A 29 -14.85 17.50 -6.77
N GLY A 30 -13.88 18.07 -7.48
CA GLY A 30 -13.05 19.13 -6.91
C GLY A 30 -12.02 19.69 -7.89
N LYS A 31 -11.10 20.51 -7.37
CA LYS A 31 -9.89 20.92 -8.10
C LYS A 31 -8.89 19.75 -8.04
N THR A 32 -8.21 19.46 -9.14
CA THR A 32 -7.20 18.38 -9.18
C THR A 32 -6.13 18.61 -8.12
N GLY A 33 -5.83 17.56 -7.34
CA GLY A 33 -4.91 17.63 -6.20
C GLY A 33 -5.55 18.00 -4.85
N THR A 34 -6.87 18.21 -4.77
CA THR A 34 -7.57 18.35 -3.48
C THR A 34 -8.48 17.14 -3.20
N ALA A 35 -8.95 16.98 -1.96
CA ALA A 35 -9.89 15.92 -1.58
C ALA A 35 -11.27 16.05 -2.27
N GLY A 36 -11.62 17.24 -2.75
CA GLY A 36 -12.93 17.54 -3.34
C GLY A 36 -14.10 17.49 -2.35
N GLN A 37 -15.32 17.47 -2.90
CA GLN A 37 -16.58 17.30 -2.19
C GLN A 37 -17.25 16.01 -2.65
N THR A 38 -17.90 15.30 -1.73
CA THR A 38 -18.57 14.01 -2.01
C THR A 38 -20.07 14.11 -1.77
N GLN A 39 -20.87 13.56 -2.69
CA GLN A 39 -22.32 13.43 -2.58
C GLN A 39 -22.73 11.98 -2.88
N THR A 40 -23.61 11.39 -2.06
CA THR A 40 -24.11 10.03 -2.26
C THR A 40 -25.62 10.06 -2.45
N LYS A 41 -26.13 9.28 -3.42
CA LYS A 41 -27.55 9.12 -3.70
C LYS A 41 -27.93 7.64 -3.76
N THR A 42 -29.01 7.28 -3.09
CA THR A 42 -29.55 5.91 -3.01
C THR A 42 -30.89 5.84 -3.74
N PHE A 43 -31.19 4.67 -4.32
CA PHE A 43 -32.38 4.39 -5.12
C PHE A 43 -33.05 3.11 -4.64
N ASP A 44 -34.31 2.89 -5.02
CA ASP A 44 -35.07 1.70 -4.59
C ASP A 44 -34.55 0.40 -5.23
N ASN A 45 -33.93 0.50 -6.41
CA ASN A 45 -33.34 -0.63 -7.12
C ASN A 45 -32.04 -0.26 -7.87
N GLU A 46 -31.23 -1.28 -8.19
CA GLU A 46 -29.96 -1.06 -8.89
C GLU A 46 -30.13 -0.56 -10.34
N LYS A 47 -31.26 -0.87 -10.99
CA LYS A 47 -31.50 -0.56 -12.40
C LYS A 47 -31.65 0.94 -12.60
N GLU A 48 -32.40 1.60 -11.71
CA GLU A 48 -32.52 3.07 -11.65
C GLU A 48 -31.20 3.73 -11.27
N CYS A 49 -30.53 3.24 -10.23
CA CYS A 49 -29.21 3.75 -9.83
C CYS A 49 -28.22 3.73 -11.01
N LYS A 50 -28.14 2.62 -11.74
CA LYS A 50 -27.29 2.47 -12.94
C LYS A 50 -27.77 3.33 -14.12
N LYS A 51 -29.07 3.65 -14.23
CA LYS A 51 -29.63 4.53 -15.27
C LYS A 51 -29.24 5.99 -15.01
N GLU A 52 -29.46 6.50 -13.80
CA GLU A 52 -29.14 7.88 -13.45
C GLU A 52 -27.62 8.14 -13.41
N ALA A 53 -26.84 7.16 -12.93
CA ALA A 53 -25.37 7.21 -12.98
C ALA A 53 -24.84 7.37 -14.42
N LYS A 54 -25.40 6.65 -15.40
CA LYS A 54 -25.05 6.78 -16.83
C LYS A 54 -25.46 8.13 -17.42
N LYS A 55 -26.59 8.70 -17.00
CA LYS A 55 -27.05 10.02 -17.42
C LYS A 55 -26.07 11.12 -16.97
N LEU A 56 -25.73 11.13 -15.67
CA LEU A 56 -24.74 12.08 -15.11
C LEU A 56 -23.37 11.99 -15.80
N LEU A 57 -22.91 10.77 -16.09
CA LEU A 57 -21.68 10.54 -16.86
C LEU A 57 -21.78 11.19 -18.26
N SER A 58 -22.85 10.95 -19.01
CA SER A 58 -23.05 11.52 -20.35
C SER A 58 -23.10 13.06 -20.32
N GLU A 59 -23.77 13.65 -19.33
CA GLU A 59 -23.82 15.11 -19.15
C GLU A 59 -22.44 15.73 -18.87
N LYS A 60 -21.57 15.03 -18.12
CA LYS A 60 -20.20 15.50 -17.86
C LYS A 60 -19.32 15.39 -19.09
N LEU A 61 -19.37 14.27 -19.81
CA LEU A 61 -18.64 14.08 -21.08
C LEU A 61 -19.02 15.16 -22.12
N LYS A 62 -20.31 15.50 -22.24
CA LYS A 62 -20.78 16.60 -23.11
C LYS A 62 -20.26 17.98 -22.69
N LYS A 63 -19.88 18.18 -21.42
CA LYS A 63 -19.31 19.42 -20.88
C LYS A 63 -17.77 19.46 -20.98
N GLY A 64 -17.17 18.62 -21.83
CA GLY A 64 -15.73 18.59 -22.07
C GLY A 64 -14.91 17.90 -20.97
N TYR A 65 -15.54 17.30 -19.96
CA TYR A 65 -14.81 16.42 -19.04
C TYR A 65 -14.36 15.17 -19.81
N ALA A 66 -13.06 14.90 -19.86
CA ALA A 66 -12.51 13.67 -20.43
C ALA A 66 -12.39 12.60 -19.35
N GLU A 67 -12.46 11.31 -19.71
CA GLU A 67 -12.01 10.25 -18.79
C GLU A 67 -10.51 10.43 -18.53
N GLY A 68 -10.15 10.70 -17.28
CA GLY A 68 -8.75 10.82 -16.87
C GLY A 68 -8.07 9.46 -17.00
N LYS A 69 -6.79 9.42 -17.41
CA LYS A 69 -6.05 8.18 -17.71
C LYS A 69 -5.89 7.26 -16.49
N ILE A 70 -6.91 6.48 -16.19
CA ILE A 70 -6.73 5.04 -16.00
C ILE A 70 -6.59 4.46 -17.42
N LEU A 71 -5.53 3.68 -17.69
CA LEU A 71 -5.30 3.06 -19.01
C LEU A 71 -6.26 1.89 -19.26
N ALA A 72 -7.52 2.24 -19.54
CA ALA A 72 -8.59 1.36 -19.98
C ALA A 72 -9.11 1.80 -21.36
N LYS A 73 -8.25 1.80 -22.38
CA LYS A 73 -8.71 1.88 -23.77
C LYS A 73 -9.13 0.50 -24.30
N THR A 74 -10.42 0.40 -24.62
CA THR A 74 -11.03 -0.55 -25.57
C THR A 74 -12.38 0.09 -25.89
N LYS A 75 -12.80 0.36 -27.13
CA LYS A 75 -12.85 -0.36 -28.42
C LYS A 75 -12.83 0.68 -29.58
N SER A 76 -12.89 0.39 -30.89
CA SER A 76 -12.48 -0.70 -31.82
C SER A 76 -12.89 -0.22 -33.26
N ALA A 77 -12.86 -0.94 -34.38
CA ALA A 77 -12.42 -2.28 -34.78
C ALA A 77 -12.10 -2.28 -36.29
N SER A 78 -11.01 -2.93 -36.74
CA SER A 78 -10.89 -3.53 -38.08
C SER A 78 -9.75 -4.55 -38.12
N ALA A 79 -9.74 -5.42 -39.12
CA ALA A 79 -9.02 -6.70 -39.10
C ALA A 79 -7.49 -6.60 -39.34
N GLY A 80 -6.71 -7.41 -38.62
CA GLY A 80 -5.27 -7.60 -38.87
C GLY A 80 -4.61 -8.53 -37.84
N LYS A 81 -4.10 -9.69 -38.27
CA LYS A 81 -3.37 -10.65 -37.40
C LYS A 81 -1.94 -10.16 -37.10
N LYS A 82 -1.56 -10.09 -35.81
CA LYS A 82 -0.30 -10.64 -35.24
C LYS A 82 -0.19 -10.37 -33.73
N ASN A 83 0.56 -11.23 -33.02
CA ASN A 83 0.77 -11.14 -31.57
C ASN A 83 1.69 -9.97 -31.21
N GLU A 84 1.22 -9.05 -30.38
CA GLU A 84 2.05 -8.00 -29.76
C GLU A 84 1.81 -7.99 -28.23
N ILE A 85 2.87 -8.17 -27.45
CA ILE A 85 2.78 -8.28 -25.98
C ILE A 85 2.70 -6.87 -25.40
N ASN A 86 1.49 -6.41 -25.10
CA ASN A 86 1.28 -5.07 -24.56
C ASN A 86 1.52 -5.01 -23.03
N LEU A 87 2.31 -4.05 -22.57
CA LEU A 87 2.59 -3.78 -21.15
C LEU A 87 1.32 -3.67 -20.29
N SER A 88 0.23 -3.11 -20.83
CA SER A 88 -1.05 -3.00 -20.11
C SER A 88 -1.76 -4.33 -19.86
N ASN A 89 -1.47 -5.38 -20.65
CA ASN A 89 -1.97 -6.74 -20.40
C ASN A 89 -1.09 -7.45 -19.36
N PHE A 90 0.23 -7.31 -19.44
CA PHE A 90 1.17 -7.80 -18.43
C PHE A 90 0.87 -7.24 -17.02
N LEU A 91 0.53 -5.95 -16.92
CA LEU A 91 0.15 -5.32 -15.65
C LEU A 91 -1.21 -5.77 -15.09
N LYS A 92 -2.04 -6.47 -15.89
CA LYS A 92 -3.34 -7.04 -15.48
C LYS A 92 -3.28 -8.53 -15.15
N GLU A 93 -2.24 -9.24 -15.58
CA GLU A 93 -2.03 -10.65 -15.25
C GLU A 93 -1.92 -10.85 -13.74
N SER A 94 -2.64 -11.83 -13.21
CA SER A 94 -2.70 -12.18 -11.78
C SER A 94 -1.91 -13.45 -11.46
N GLU A 95 -1.76 -14.37 -12.42
CA GLU A 95 -1.01 -15.61 -12.22
C GLU A 95 0.50 -15.34 -12.21
N PHE A 96 1.14 -15.46 -11.06
CA PHE A 96 2.57 -15.12 -10.92
C PHE A 96 3.47 -15.85 -11.93
N HIS A 97 3.23 -17.12 -12.23
CA HIS A 97 4.02 -17.87 -13.21
C HIS A 97 3.84 -17.33 -14.65
N LYS A 98 2.66 -16.81 -14.99
CA LYS A 98 2.38 -16.12 -16.27
C LYS A 98 3.03 -14.74 -16.30
N ILE A 99 3.03 -13.99 -15.19
CA ILE A 99 3.80 -12.76 -15.06
C ILE A 99 5.29 -13.02 -15.37
N ILE A 100 5.89 -14.10 -14.85
CA ILE A 100 7.28 -14.44 -15.18
C ILE A 100 7.45 -14.70 -16.70
N ALA A 101 6.65 -15.59 -17.28
CA ALA A 101 6.78 -15.98 -18.69
C ALA A 101 6.49 -14.84 -19.69
N ILE A 102 5.60 -13.91 -19.35
CA ILE A 102 5.27 -12.73 -20.17
C ILE A 102 6.33 -11.65 -19.96
N GLY A 103 6.73 -11.40 -18.71
CA GLY A 103 7.69 -10.35 -18.35
C GLY A 103 9.09 -10.62 -18.90
N ASP A 104 9.56 -11.87 -18.91
CA ASP A 104 10.82 -12.25 -19.57
C ASP A 104 10.86 -11.83 -21.05
N LYS A 105 9.76 -12.04 -21.77
CA LYS A 105 9.62 -11.62 -23.18
C LYS A 105 9.51 -10.11 -23.31
N LEU A 106 8.78 -9.47 -22.39
CA LEU A 106 8.59 -8.03 -22.41
C LEU A 106 9.92 -7.29 -22.15
N LEU A 107 10.79 -7.80 -21.28
CA LEU A 107 12.12 -7.25 -21.00
C LEU A 107 13.03 -7.14 -22.23
N THR A 108 12.83 -7.88 -23.32
CA THR A 108 13.64 -7.67 -24.53
C THR A 108 13.19 -6.45 -25.35
N SER A 109 11.99 -5.93 -25.08
CA SER A 109 11.36 -4.81 -25.80
C SER A 109 11.25 -3.52 -24.97
N VAL A 110 11.21 -3.58 -23.64
CA VAL A 110 11.05 -2.39 -22.78
C VAL A 110 12.39 -1.85 -22.24
N THR A 111 12.48 -0.52 -22.18
CA THR A 111 13.64 0.24 -21.68
C THR A 111 13.22 1.25 -20.60
N GLY A 112 14.18 1.93 -19.99
CA GLY A 112 13.92 3.04 -19.06
C GLY A 112 12.96 2.71 -17.90
N ALA A 113 11.95 3.57 -17.71
CA ALA A 113 10.96 3.44 -16.64
C ALA A 113 10.10 2.18 -16.79
N ASP A 114 9.65 1.84 -18.00
CA ASP A 114 8.83 0.65 -18.24
C ASP A 114 9.62 -0.62 -17.93
N ARG A 115 10.92 -0.68 -18.29
CA ARG A 115 11.80 -1.79 -17.88
C ARG A 115 11.87 -1.92 -16.36
N LYS A 116 12.04 -0.79 -15.65
CA LYS A 116 12.07 -0.78 -14.18
C LYS A 116 10.77 -1.37 -13.61
N THR A 117 9.62 -0.92 -14.09
CA THR A 117 8.30 -1.42 -13.65
C THR A 117 8.09 -2.91 -13.95
N VAL A 118 8.56 -3.40 -15.11
CA VAL A 118 8.53 -4.84 -15.44
C VAL A 118 9.43 -5.63 -14.49
N LEU A 119 10.65 -5.17 -14.22
CA LEU A 119 11.58 -5.81 -13.28
C LEU A 119 11.05 -5.82 -11.84
N GLU A 120 10.43 -4.73 -11.37
CA GLU A 120 9.77 -4.66 -10.05
C GLU A 120 8.63 -5.69 -9.95
N ARG A 121 7.75 -5.77 -10.94
CA ARG A 121 6.64 -6.75 -10.95
C ARG A 121 7.13 -8.19 -11.06
N LEU A 122 8.17 -8.45 -11.85
CA LEU A 122 8.83 -9.75 -11.94
C LEU A 122 9.43 -10.17 -10.58
N CYS A 123 10.04 -9.23 -9.85
CA CYS A 123 10.52 -9.48 -8.50
C CYS A 123 9.38 -9.87 -7.56
N SER A 124 8.27 -9.13 -7.53
CA SER A 124 7.11 -9.45 -6.69
C SER A 124 6.46 -10.80 -7.05
N ALA A 125 6.39 -11.15 -8.35
CA ALA A 125 5.86 -12.44 -8.78
C ALA A 125 6.77 -13.61 -8.38
N CYS A 126 8.09 -13.47 -8.49
CA CYS A 126 9.04 -14.45 -7.96
C CYS A 126 8.89 -14.65 -6.45
N ASP A 127 8.76 -13.58 -5.68
CA ASP A 127 8.58 -13.62 -4.23
C ASP A 127 7.27 -14.34 -3.85
N GLY A 128 6.15 -13.99 -4.51
CA GLY A 128 4.86 -14.65 -4.32
C GLY A 128 4.86 -16.14 -4.65
N ILE A 129 5.54 -16.57 -5.72
CA ILE A 129 5.72 -18.00 -6.03
C ILE A 129 6.55 -18.69 -4.95
N LEU A 130 7.64 -18.07 -4.49
CA LEU A 130 8.51 -18.69 -3.49
C LEU A 130 7.82 -18.86 -2.14
N ILE A 131 6.97 -17.90 -1.74
CA ILE A 131 6.09 -17.99 -0.56
C ILE A 131 5.08 -19.13 -0.75
N GLY A 132 4.33 -19.15 -1.87
CA GLY A 132 3.36 -20.23 -2.14
C GLY A 132 3.99 -21.62 -2.26
N LEU A 133 5.31 -21.72 -2.48
CA LEU A 133 6.04 -22.98 -2.47
C LEU A 133 6.62 -23.33 -1.08
N THR A 134 6.72 -22.41 -0.11
CA THR A 134 7.30 -22.71 1.22
C THR A 134 6.40 -23.51 2.14
N ASP A 135 5.07 -23.41 2.00
CA ASP A 135 4.14 -24.07 2.91
C ASP A 135 4.14 -25.59 2.74
N GLN A 136 4.10 -26.30 3.87
CA GLN A 136 3.88 -27.76 3.92
C GLN A 136 2.39 -28.12 4.09
N GLU A 137 1.51 -27.14 4.27
CA GLU A 137 0.09 -27.35 4.60
C GLU A 137 -0.88 -27.19 3.41
N GLU A 138 -0.45 -26.62 2.29
CA GLU A 138 -1.25 -26.57 1.04
C GLU A 138 -0.52 -27.24 -0.14
N GLU A 139 -0.78 -28.53 -0.37
CA GLU A 139 -0.31 -29.22 -1.58
C GLU A 139 -0.82 -28.54 -2.88
N GLY A 140 -1.93 -27.82 -2.80
CA GLY A 140 -2.62 -27.21 -3.94
C GLY A 140 -1.77 -26.24 -4.77
N TYR A 141 -1.03 -25.31 -4.15
CA TYR A 141 -0.22 -24.35 -4.93
C TYR A 141 0.98 -25.02 -5.62
N SER A 142 1.62 -25.96 -4.92
CA SER A 142 2.71 -26.79 -5.48
C SER A 142 2.21 -27.63 -6.68
N GLN A 143 1.03 -28.23 -6.56
CA GLN A 143 0.38 -28.96 -7.65
C GLN A 143 -0.03 -28.05 -8.82
N HIS A 144 -0.55 -26.85 -8.55
CA HIS A 144 -0.89 -25.85 -9.58
C HIS A 144 0.34 -25.40 -10.37
N ILE A 145 1.43 -25.04 -9.68
CA ILE A 145 2.71 -24.69 -10.34
C ILE A 145 3.24 -25.88 -11.15
N LYS A 146 3.20 -27.11 -10.62
CA LYS A 146 3.60 -28.31 -11.37
C LYS A 146 2.74 -28.52 -12.62
N LYS A 147 1.43 -28.28 -12.55
CA LYS A 147 0.50 -28.39 -13.68
C LYS A 147 0.77 -27.35 -14.77
N GLU A 148 0.90 -26.07 -14.39
CA GLU A 148 1.03 -24.97 -15.36
C GLU A 148 2.47 -24.82 -15.90
N THR A 149 3.49 -25.31 -15.19
CA THR A 149 4.92 -25.12 -15.54
C THR A 149 5.72 -26.39 -15.76
N GLY A 150 5.17 -27.57 -15.41
CA GLY A 150 5.87 -28.86 -15.42
C GLY A 150 6.89 -29.07 -14.29
N LEU A 151 7.26 -28.01 -13.55
CA LEU A 151 8.31 -28.08 -12.52
C LEU A 151 7.82 -28.73 -11.23
N LYS A 152 8.60 -29.67 -10.67
CA LYS A 152 8.39 -30.16 -9.29
C LYS A 152 8.75 -29.05 -8.29
N GLN A 153 8.21 -29.12 -7.07
CA GLN A 153 8.36 -28.08 -6.04
C GLN A 153 9.83 -27.69 -5.76
N SER A 154 10.74 -28.67 -5.68
CA SER A 154 12.18 -28.45 -5.49
C SER A 154 12.80 -27.63 -6.61
N ASP A 155 12.43 -27.98 -7.84
CA ASP A 155 13.02 -27.44 -9.06
C ASP A 155 12.46 -26.05 -9.33
N ALA A 156 11.15 -25.85 -9.09
CA ALA A 156 10.49 -24.56 -9.07
C ALA A 156 11.13 -23.62 -8.02
N LYS A 157 11.34 -24.08 -6.78
CA LYS A 157 12.06 -23.30 -5.74
C LYS A 157 13.44 -22.85 -6.22
N LYS A 158 14.22 -23.75 -6.83
CA LYS A 158 15.56 -23.43 -7.35
C LYS A 158 15.51 -22.45 -8.53
N PHE A 159 14.60 -22.68 -9.47
CA PHE A 159 14.39 -21.85 -10.67
C PHE A 159 13.96 -20.42 -10.31
N TYR A 160 12.90 -20.25 -9.52
CA TYR A 160 12.38 -18.93 -9.18
C TYR A 160 13.31 -18.16 -8.23
N LYS A 161 14.08 -18.83 -7.36
CA LYS A 161 15.18 -18.17 -6.61
C LYS A 161 16.25 -17.60 -7.53
N LYS A 162 16.66 -18.34 -8.57
CA LYS A 162 17.64 -17.87 -9.56
C LYS A 162 17.10 -16.65 -10.33
N LYS A 163 15.89 -16.75 -10.88
CA LYS A 163 15.20 -15.66 -11.57
C LYS A 163 15.07 -14.40 -10.70
N PHE A 164 14.70 -14.56 -9.41
CA PHE A 164 14.59 -13.44 -8.48
C PHE A 164 15.91 -12.68 -8.28
N ALA A 165 17.03 -13.42 -8.18
CA ALA A 165 18.35 -12.83 -8.09
C ALA A 165 18.76 -12.11 -9.39
N GLU A 166 18.47 -12.69 -10.54
CA GLU A 166 18.69 -12.09 -11.87
C GLU A 166 17.92 -10.76 -12.02
N TYR A 167 16.60 -10.76 -11.76
CA TYR A 167 15.78 -9.53 -11.84
C TYR A 167 16.21 -8.46 -10.83
N LYS A 168 16.56 -8.83 -9.59
CA LYS A 168 17.11 -7.88 -8.61
C LYS A 168 18.43 -7.26 -9.08
N ASN A 169 19.28 -8.04 -9.73
CA ASN A 169 20.55 -7.54 -10.26
C ASN A 169 20.36 -6.64 -11.49
N GLU A 170 19.39 -6.91 -12.35
CA GLU A 170 19.02 -5.97 -13.42
C GLU A 170 18.34 -4.70 -12.88
N LEU A 171 17.45 -4.83 -11.90
CA LEU A 171 16.76 -3.69 -11.30
C LEU A 171 17.75 -2.70 -10.68
N LYS A 172 18.80 -3.20 -10.00
CA LYS A 172 19.93 -2.39 -9.53
C LYS A 172 20.64 -1.62 -10.65
N LYS A 173 20.78 -2.18 -11.85
CA LYS A 173 21.36 -1.49 -13.02
C LYS A 173 20.44 -0.40 -13.59
N THR A 174 19.12 -0.49 -13.38
CA THR A 174 18.17 0.57 -13.78
C THR A 174 18.09 1.74 -12.78
N GLN A 175 18.64 1.58 -11.57
CA GLN A 175 18.78 2.68 -10.62
C GLN A 175 19.92 3.59 -11.11
N LYS A 176 19.69 4.92 -11.14
CA LYS A 176 20.76 5.88 -11.46
C LYS A 176 21.94 5.63 -10.51
N PRO A 177 23.21 5.69 -10.98
CA PRO A 177 24.36 5.64 -10.10
C PRO A 177 24.20 6.70 -9.01
N LYS A 178 24.39 6.30 -7.74
CA LYS A 178 24.42 7.27 -6.65
C LYS A 178 25.53 8.28 -6.94
N SER A 179 25.18 9.57 -7.01
CA SER A 179 26.20 10.61 -7.14
C SER A 179 27.17 10.52 -5.95
N LYS A 180 28.42 10.97 -6.13
CA LYS A 180 29.42 11.03 -5.05
C LYS A 180 28.84 11.73 -3.80
N GLN A 181 28.10 12.81 -4.02
CA GLN A 181 27.35 13.57 -3.02
C GLN A 181 26.29 12.73 -2.29
N ASN A 182 25.54 11.88 -3.00
CA ASN A 182 24.54 11.00 -2.39
C ASN A 182 25.17 9.91 -1.50
N LYS A 183 26.33 9.37 -1.91
CA LYS A 183 27.10 8.44 -1.08
C LYS A 183 27.61 9.13 0.19
N GLN A 184 28.21 10.32 0.05
CA GLN A 184 28.69 11.12 1.19
C GLN A 184 27.57 11.50 2.16
N LEU A 185 26.41 11.94 1.66
CA LEU A 185 25.26 12.27 2.49
C LEU A 185 24.71 11.03 3.22
N LEU A 186 24.65 9.87 2.56
CA LEU A 186 24.22 8.63 3.20
C LEU A 186 25.18 8.21 4.32
N GLU A 187 26.49 8.32 4.09
CA GLU A 187 27.53 8.01 5.08
C GLU A 187 27.45 8.99 6.27
N GLN A 188 27.27 10.28 6.02
CA GLN A 188 27.03 11.30 7.06
C GLN A 188 25.78 11.00 7.88
N VAL A 189 24.62 10.79 7.25
CA VAL A 189 23.35 10.57 7.95
C VAL A 189 23.38 9.26 8.73
N TYR A 190 23.98 8.21 8.17
CA TYR A 190 24.17 6.93 8.86
C TYR A 190 25.02 7.09 10.11
N PHE A 191 26.19 7.74 9.99
CA PHE A 191 27.09 8.02 11.11
C PHE A 191 26.38 8.86 12.19
N GLU A 192 25.82 10.00 11.80
CA GLU A 192 25.22 10.96 12.74
C GLU A 192 23.98 10.42 13.47
N LEU A 193 23.15 9.57 12.85
CA LEU A 193 22.00 8.97 13.51
C LEU A 193 22.34 7.72 14.32
N THR A 194 23.29 6.90 13.84
CA THR A 194 23.68 5.63 14.50
C THR A 194 24.57 5.90 15.71
N GLU A 195 25.67 6.65 15.58
CA GLU A 195 26.54 6.91 16.73
C GLU A 195 25.83 7.74 17.81
N ALA A 196 25.01 8.73 17.42
CA ALA A 196 24.24 9.50 18.40
C ALA A 196 23.17 8.65 19.10
N HIS A 197 22.67 7.57 18.49
CA HIS A 197 21.79 6.61 19.16
C HIS A 197 22.50 5.95 20.35
N PHE A 198 23.76 5.55 20.19
CA PHE A 198 24.55 4.92 21.25
C PHE A 198 25.13 5.92 22.26
N ILE A 199 25.58 7.09 21.81
CA ILE A 199 26.36 8.05 22.62
C ILE A 199 25.48 9.18 23.22
N LYS A 200 24.17 9.24 22.91
CA LYS A 200 23.18 10.20 23.46
C LYS A 200 23.51 11.70 23.30
N LYS A 201 24.39 12.07 22.36
CA LYS A 201 24.91 13.45 22.22
C LYS A 201 23.96 14.46 21.56
N LYS A 202 22.97 14.01 20.78
CA LYS A 202 22.09 14.89 19.98
C LYS A 202 20.73 15.16 20.64
N SER A 203 20.26 16.39 20.51
CA SER A 203 18.90 16.81 20.84
C SER A 203 17.85 16.19 19.90
N LEU A 204 16.59 16.24 20.31
CA LEU A 204 15.47 15.75 19.48
C LEU A 204 15.37 16.49 18.15
N GLU A 205 15.59 17.81 18.13
CA GLU A 205 15.48 18.60 16.89
C GLU A 205 16.62 18.30 15.92
N GLU A 206 17.84 18.05 16.40
CA GLU A 206 18.93 17.57 15.52
C GLU A 206 18.62 16.21 14.89
N ILE A 207 18.00 15.30 15.64
CA ILE A 207 17.55 14.01 15.10
C ILE A 207 16.46 14.23 14.05
N CYS A 208 15.48 15.11 14.31
CA CYS A 208 14.42 15.45 13.35
C CYS A 208 15.00 16.10 12.08
N ALA A 209 15.96 17.01 12.21
CA ALA A 209 16.66 17.63 11.09
C ALA A 209 17.44 16.62 10.25
N LEU A 210 18.10 15.64 10.87
CA LEU A 210 18.77 14.54 10.17
C LEU A 210 17.80 13.62 9.43
N ILE A 211 16.67 13.27 10.04
CA ILE A 211 15.58 12.53 9.36
C ILE A 211 15.11 13.34 8.15
N ARG A 212 14.82 14.64 8.28
CA ARG A 212 14.38 15.50 7.16
C ARG A 212 15.42 15.60 6.02
N LYS A 213 16.73 15.58 6.32
CA LYS A 213 17.80 15.51 5.30
C LYS A 213 17.78 14.23 4.46
N MET A 214 17.15 13.15 4.94
CA MET A 214 17.05 11.90 4.17
C MET A 214 16.26 12.06 2.86
N LYS A 215 15.42 13.11 2.71
CA LYS A 215 14.70 13.38 1.45
C LYS A 215 15.62 13.51 0.23
N ASP A 216 16.88 13.92 0.44
CA ASP A 216 17.87 14.14 -0.62
C ASP A 216 18.66 12.85 -0.96
N LEU A 217 18.31 11.72 -0.31
CA LEU A 217 18.90 10.40 -0.55
C LEU A 217 18.18 9.62 -1.66
N VAL A 218 18.89 8.69 -2.31
CA VAL A 218 18.27 7.75 -3.26
C VAL A 218 17.52 6.68 -2.46
N PRO A 219 16.22 6.43 -2.70
CA PRO A 219 15.47 5.43 -1.94
C PRO A 219 15.99 4.01 -2.23
N ASP A 220 16.68 3.41 -1.26
CA ASP A 220 17.24 2.06 -1.33
C ASP A 220 17.20 1.32 0.02
N ASP A 221 17.63 0.06 0.03
CA ASP A 221 17.60 -0.80 1.23
C ASP A 221 18.35 -0.24 2.45
N LYS A 222 19.33 0.67 2.24
CA LYS A 222 20.08 1.32 3.32
C LYS A 222 19.28 2.49 3.91
N VAL A 223 18.69 3.32 3.06
CA VAL A 223 17.79 4.41 3.49
C VAL A 223 16.57 3.83 4.21
N GLN A 224 16.01 2.72 3.72
CA GLN A 224 14.92 2.02 4.38
C GLN A 224 15.33 1.45 5.76
N GLY A 225 16.58 0.99 5.91
CA GLY A 225 17.15 0.62 7.22
C GLY A 225 17.13 1.78 8.22
N LEU A 226 17.63 2.95 7.82
CA LEU A 226 17.63 4.15 8.68
C LEU A 226 16.21 4.59 9.10
N ILE A 227 15.19 4.39 8.26
CA ILE A 227 13.80 4.67 8.65
C ILE A 227 13.32 3.68 9.73
N ILE A 228 13.68 2.40 9.66
CA ILE A 228 13.38 1.41 10.72
C ILE A 228 14.02 1.86 12.04
N ASP A 229 15.33 2.06 12.02
CA ASP A 229 16.13 2.21 13.24
C ASP A 229 15.95 3.59 13.91
N HIS A 230 15.54 4.61 13.14
CA HIS A 230 15.52 6.00 13.62
C HIS A 230 14.17 6.72 13.49
N VAL A 231 13.22 6.20 12.69
CA VAL A 231 11.82 6.64 12.76
C VAL A 231 11.04 5.65 13.63
N PHE A 232 10.86 4.42 13.15
CA PHE A 232 9.97 3.45 13.80
C PHE A 232 10.41 3.13 15.24
N GLY A 233 11.65 2.68 15.45
CA GLY A 233 12.16 2.37 16.80
C GLY A 233 12.18 3.56 17.77
N ARG A 234 12.31 4.80 17.28
CA ARG A 234 12.21 6.00 18.14
C ARG A 234 10.77 6.34 18.48
N MET A 235 9.84 6.16 17.54
CA MET A 235 8.41 6.30 17.78
C MET A 235 7.93 5.26 18.81
N GLU A 236 8.39 4.01 18.75
CA GLU A 236 8.08 2.97 19.75
C GLU A 236 8.53 3.41 21.16
N VAL A 237 9.78 3.85 21.31
CA VAL A 237 10.31 4.34 22.61
C VAL A 237 9.53 5.54 23.16
N PHE A 238 9.06 6.47 22.30
CA PHE A 238 8.25 7.60 22.75
C PHE A 238 6.78 7.23 22.99
N TYR A 239 6.26 6.21 22.33
CA TYR A 239 4.95 5.62 22.57
C TYR A 239 4.90 4.96 23.96
N GLU A 240 5.82 4.04 24.24
CA GLU A 240 5.96 3.35 25.54
C GLU A 240 6.11 4.34 26.71
N LYS A 241 6.96 5.36 26.54
CA LYS A 241 7.23 6.40 27.55
C LYS A 241 6.16 7.48 27.63
N LYS A 242 5.07 7.35 26.87
CA LYS A 242 3.95 8.30 26.78
C LYS A 242 4.41 9.76 26.59
N LYS A 243 5.26 9.98 25.57
CA LYS A 243 5.81 11.30 25.21
C LYS A 243 5.20 11.81 23.89
N PRO A 244 3.93 12.28 23.88
CA PRO A 244 3.23 12.65 22.65
C PRO A 244 3.93 13.73 21.83
N LYS A 245 4.49 14.77 22.47
CA LYS A 245 5.26 15.82 21.78
C LYS A 245 6.48 15.26 21.03
N ASN A 246 7.22 14.34 21.66
CA ASN A 246 8.40 13.73 21.06
C ASN A 246 8.04 12.73 19.96
N PHE A 247 6.97 11.95 20.16
CA PHE A 247 6.41 11.07 19.14
C PHE A 247 6.02 11.86 17.89
N LYS A 248 5.26 12.95 18.07
CA LYS A 248 4.82 13.82 16.97
C LYS A 248 6.00 14.44 16.23
N ALA A 249 7.05 14.90 16.92
CA ALA A 249 8.23 15.48 16.28
C ALA A 249 8.92 14.50 15.31
N ILE A 250 9.07 13.22 15.70
CA ILE A 250 9.61 12.18 14.83
C ILE A 250 8.65 11.86 13.67
N LEU A 251 7.34 11.77 13.95
CA LEU A 251 6.31 11.55 12.94
C LEU A 251 6.31 12.66 11.88
N ASP A 252 6.32 13.94 12.29
CA ASP A 252 6.34 15.10 11.41
C ASP A 252 7.62 15.12 10.54
N ALA A 253 8.77 14.75 11.13
CA ALA A 253 10.03 14.61 10.39
C ALA A 253 9.99 13.47 9.35
N TYR A 254 9.32 12.35 9.66
CA TYR A 254 9.09 11.25 8.73
C TYR A 254 8.09 11.61 7.62
N LEU A 255 6.97 12.24 7.95
CA LEU A 255 5.97 12.68 6.96
C LEU A 255 6.57 13.65 5.93
N ALA A 256 7.54 14.47 6.33
CA ALA A 256 8.28 15.36 5.43
C ALA A 256 9.17 14.63 4.40
N ILE A 257 9.55 13.36 4.62
CA ILE A 257 10.38 12.57 3.68
C ILE A 257 9.59 11.52 2.89
N VAL A 258 8.38 11.13 3.34
CA VAL A 258 7.51 10.16 2.66
C VAL A 258 7.24 10.50 1.18
N PRO A 259 6.97 11.77 0.77
CA PRO A 259 6.73 12.09 -0.64
C PRO A 259 7.91 11.77 -1.58
N THR A 260 9.14 11.81 -1.07
CA THR A 260 10.36 11.59 -1.87
C THR A 260 10.90 10.18 -1.75
N LEU A 261 10.86 9.60 -0.54
CA LEU A 261 11.40 8.26 -0.27
C LEU A 261 10.37 7.14 -0.41
N GLY A 262 9.09 7.50 -0.52
CA GLY A 262 7.97 6.57 -0.53
C GLY A 262 7.70 5.94 0.84
N PHE A 263 6.77 4.99 0.83
CA PHE A 263 6.40 4.22 2.02
C PHE A 263 7.36 3.03 2.21
N PRO A 264 7.91 2.83 3.43
CA PRO A 264 8.72 1.67 3.74
C PRO A 264 7.96 0.35 3.54
N SER A 265 8.30 -0.39 2.49
CA SER A 265 7.65 -1.65 2.11
C SER A 265 8.46 -2.89 2.50
N LYS A 266 9.66 -2.71 3.06
CA LYS A 266 10.55 -3.77 3.53
C LYS A 266 9.93 -4.55 4.69
N LEU A 267 10.09 -5.87 4.71
CA LEU A 267 9.68 -6.71 5.85
C LEU A 267 10.67 -6.62 7.01
N VAL A 268 10.16 -6.50 8.23
CA VAL A 268 10.91 -6.66 9.49
C VAL A 268 10.63 -8.03 10.06
N TYR A 269 11.69 -8.78 10.39
CA TYR A 269 11.66 -10.17 10.90
C TYR A 269 10.74 -11.14 10.14
N ASN A 270 10.49 -10.89 8.84
CA ASN A 270 9.50 -11.58 8.01
C ASN A 270 8.05 -11.51 8.55
N GLN A 271 7.73 -10.56 9.44
CA GLN A 271 6.41 -10.42 10.08
C GLN A 271 5.54 -9.33 9.44
N PHE A 272 6.09 -8.14 9.18
CA PHE A 272 5.29 -6.99 8.72
C PHE A 272 6.10 -6.00 7.90
N ARG A 273 5.43 -5.21 7.04
CA ARG A 273 6.07 -4.13 6.29
C ARG A 273 6.20 -2.90 7.17
N VAL A 274 7.38 -2.28 7.20
CA VAL A 274 7.72 -1.18 8.12
C VAL A 274 6.70 -0.04 8.11
N GLY A 275 6.21 0.37 6.95
CA GLY A 275 5.20 1.42 6.81
C GLY A 275 3.86 1.06 7.45
N GLU A 276 3.49 -0.23 7.48
CA GLU A 276 2.31 -0.71 8.20
C GLU A 276 2.53 -0.70 9.71
N GLY A 277 3.76 -0.99 10.16
CA GLY A 277 4.17 -0.83 11.55
C GLY A 277 4.04 0.62 12.00
N ILE A 278 4.61 1.56 11.23
CA ILE A 278 4.51 3.00 11.50
C ILE A 278 3.05 3.45 11.50
N ALA A 279 2.22 3.05 10.52
CA ALA A 279 0.81 3.40 10.49
C ALA A 279 0.05 2.85 11.73
N SER A 280 0.28 1.57 12.08
CA SER A 280 -0.37 0.91 13.24
C SER A 280 -0.02 1.62 14.55
N LEU A 281 1.27 1.88 14.77
CA LEU A 281 1.79 2.57 15.95
C LEU A 281 1.27 4.01 16.02
N THR A 282 1.13 4.69 14.88
CA THR A 282 0.64 6.07 14.81
C THR A 282 -0.85 6.16 15.15
N ILE A 283 -1.68 5.24 14.63
CA ILE A 283 -3.10 5.13 15.02
C ILE A 283 -3.23 4.87 16.52
N ASP A 284 -2.44 3.94 17.05
CA ASP A 284 -2.43 3.60 18.48
C ASP A 284 -1.99 4.77 19.36
N ALA A 285 -0.95 5.50 18.95
CA ALA A 285 -0.50 6.72 19.62
C ALA A 285 -1.57 7.81 19.60
N GLY A 286 -2.25 8.03 18.46
CA GLY A 286 -3.33 8.99 18.33
C GLY A 286 -4.48 8.72 19.28
N VAL A 287 -4.88 7.45 19.43
CA VAL A 287 -5.90 7.03 20.41
C VAL A 287 -5.40 7.11 21.85
N LEU A 288 -4.19 6.61 22.15
CA LEU A 288 -3.63 6.59 23.51
C LEU A 288 -3.35 7.99 24.07
N PHE A 289 -3.00 8.94 23.20
CA PHE A 289 -2.67 10.32 23.56
C PHE A 289 -3.83 11.30 23.38
N GLU A 290 -5.02 10.80 23.00
CA GLU A 290 -6.21 11.61 22.71
C GLU A 290 -5.89 12.76 21.72
N ASN A 291 -5.07 12.44 20.70
CA ASN A 291 -4.51 13.42 19.77
C ASN A 291 -4.96 13.15 18.33
N ASN A 292 -5.91 13.96 17.87
CA ASN A 292 -6.50 13.81 16.54
C ASN A 292 -5.48 14.05 15.39
N GLU A 293 -4.51 14.95 15.55
CA GLU A 293 -3.51 15.19 14.49
C GLU A 293 -2.64 13.95 14.23
N ILE A 294 -2.20 13.29 15.30
CA ILE A 294 -1.47 12.02 15.23
C ILE A 294 -2.39 10.93 14.65
N LEU A 295 -3.65 10.86 15.09
CA LEU A 295 -4.61 9.85 14.60
C LEU A 295 -4.86 9.98 13.09
N GLU A 296 -5.18 11.17 12.60
CA GLU A 296 -5.42 11.43 11.17
C GLU A 296 -4.16 11.17 10.33
N ALA A 297 -2.97 11.53 10.83
CA ALA A 297 -1.71 11.16 10.19
C ALA A 297 -1.54 9.63 10.10
N GLY A 298 -1.87 8.89 11.16
CA GLY A 298 -1.84 7.43 11.16
C GLY A 298 -2.81 6.80 10.16
N LEU A 299 -4.03 7.34 10.06
CA LEU A 299 -5.04 6.91 9.08
C LEU A 299 -4.60 7.22 7.64
N ALA A 300 -3.97 8.38 7.40
CA ALA A 300 -3.43 8.77 6.09
C ALA A 300 -2.24 7.89 5.63
N LEU A 301 -1.56 7.21 6.57
CA LEU A 301 -0.46 6.28 6.26
C LEU A 301 -0.95 4.86 5.92
N VAL A 302 -2.25 4.55 6.00
CA VAL A 302 -2.80 3.21 5.76
C VAL A 302 -2.69 2.84 4.27
N PRO A 303 -2.00 1.73 3.90
CA PRO A 303 -1.89 1.31 2.51
C PRO A 303 -3.18 0.68 1.98
N ALA A 304 -3.37 0.72 0.66
CA ALA A 304 -4.54 0.15 -0.02
C ALA A 304 -4.71 -1.38 0.15
N SER A 305 -3.66 -2.09 0.54
CA SER A 305 -3.69 -3.51 0.89
C SER A 305 -2.92 -3.70 2.18
N ILE A 306 -3.57 -4.26 3.21
CA ILE A 306 -3.00 -4.50 4.53
C ILE A 306 -2.55 -5.96 4.63
N THR A 307 -1.29 -6.18 4.97
CA THR A 307 -0.70 -7.50 5.29
C THR A 307 -0.35 -7.63 6.77
N TYR A 308 -0.25 -6.53 7.51
CA TYR A 308 0.04 -6.58 8.95
C TYR A 308 -1.24 -6.70 9.80
N LYS A 309 -1.32 -7.76 10.60
CA LYS A 309 -2.49 -8.05 11.44
C LYS A 309 -2.73 -6.99 12.52
N ASP A 310 -1.66 -6.43 13.09
CA ASP A 310 -1.77 -5.41 14.15
C ASP A 310 -2.34 -4.11 13.59
N LEU A 311 -1.96 -3.70 12.37
CA LEU A 311 -2.57 -2.56 11.68
C LEU A 311 -4.08 -2.77 11.47
N ALA A 312 -4.49 -3.96 11.01
CA ALA A 312 -5.90 -4.30 10.89
C ALA A 312 -6.62 -4.25 12.25
N PHE A 313 -5.98 -4.69 13.32
CA PHE A 313 -6.52 -4.63 14.68
C PHE A 313 -6.60 -3.20 15.25
N SER A 314 -5.63 -2.34 14.99
CA SER A 314 -5.64 -0.92 15.38
C SER A 314 -6.77 -0.16 14.67
N LEU A 315 -6.98 -0.42 13.38
CA LEU A 315 -8.14 0.09 12.64
C LEU A 315 -9.47 -0.44 13.20
N ALA A 316 -9.57 -1.74 13.50
CA ALA A 316 -10.76 -2.29 14.15
C ALA A 316 -11.05 -1.60 15.50
N ARG A 317 -10.04 -1.35 16.34
CA ARG A 317 -10.20 -0.59 17.59
C ARG A 317 -10.69 0.85 17.35
N HIS A 318 -10.09 1.56 16.39
CA HIS A 318 -10.50 2.92 16.04
C HIS A 318 -11.99 2.98 15.66
N TYR A 319 -12.44 2.13 14.72
CA TYR A 319 -13.84 2.12 14.29
C TYR A 319 -14.81 1.60 15.37
N ALA A 320 -14.37 0.77 16.31
CA ALA A 320 -15.17 0.43 17.49
C ALA A 320 -15.45 1.65 18.38
N VAL A 321 -14.44 2.49 18.62
CA VAL A 321 -14.59 3.74 19.39
C VAL A 321 -15.53 4.71 18.68
N GLN A 322 -15.39 4.85 17.36
CA GLN A 322 -16.30 5.66 16.52
C GLN A 322 -17.71 5.07 16.35
N LYS A 323 -17.97 3.87 16.91
CA LYS A 323 -19.22 3.10 16.75
C LYS A 323 -19.57 2.75 15.29
N ASP A 324 -18.62 2.82 14.37
CA ASP A 324 -18.80 2.40 12.98
C ASP A 324 -18.75 0.87 12.89
N LYS A 325 -19.92 0.24 13.02
CA LYS A 325 -20.09 -1.21 12.89
C LYS A 325 -19.50 -1.75 11.57
N LYS A 326 -19.68 -1.04 10.46
CA LYS A 326 -19.34 -1.55 9.13
C LYS A 326 -17.83 -1.65 8.97
N MET A 327 -17.12 -0.56 9.26
CA MET A 327 -15.67 -0.52 9.16
C MET A 327 -15.01 -1.39 10.24
N LEU A 328 -15.58 -1.43 11.45
CA LEU A 328 -15.18 -2.37 12.50
C LEU A 328 -15.18 -3.82 12.00
N LEU A 329 -16.33 -4.32 11.52
CA LEU A 329 -16.46 -5.72 11.10
C LEU A 329 -15.57 -6.03 9.89
N GLN A 330 -15.39 -5.08 8.97
CA GLN A 330 -14.46 -5.21 7.85
C GLN A 330 -13.01 -5.43 8.32
N TYR A 331 -12.50 -4.58 9.20
CA TYR A 331 -11.12 -4.69 9.70
C TYR A 331 -10.92 -5.86 10.68
N MET A 332 -11.93 -6.21 11.48
CA MET A 332 -11.92 -7.45 12.27
C MET A 332 -11.79 -8.69 11.37
N ALA A 333 -12.65 -8.82 10.35
CA ALA A 333 -12.63 -9.97 9.46
C ALA A 333 -11.31 -10.07 8.69
N HIS A 334 -10.69 -8.93 8.35
CA HIS A 334 -9.37 -8.89 7.73
C HIS A 334 -8.26 -9.29 8.71
N GLY A 335 -8.22 -8.71 9.91
CA GLY A 335 -7.25 -9.06 10.95
C GLY A 335 -7.31 -10.54 11.36
N ILE A 336 -8.51 -11.12 11.46
CA ILE A 336 -8.70 -12.55 11.73
C ILE A 336 -8.06 -13.43 10.65
N LYS A 337 -8.22 -13.08 9.35
CA LYS A 337 -7.54 -13.78 8.25
C LYS A 337 -6.02 -13.68 8.36
N LEU A 338 -5.49 -12.55 8.85
CA LEU A 338 -4.07 -12.33 9.12
C LEU A 338 -3.61 -12.93 10.47
N GLY A 339 -4.46 -13.67 11.20
CA GLY A 339 -4.11 -14.33 12.45
C GLY A 339 -4.13 -13.43 13.70
N CYS A 340 -5.03 -12.46 13.77
CA CYS A 340 -5.40 -11.80 15.03
C CYS A 340 -6.01 -12.82 16.01
N TYR A 341 -5.61 -12.71 17.27
CA TYR A 341 -6.06 -13.61 18.32
C TYR A 341 -7.43 -13.25 18.89
N LYS A 342 -8.21 -14.23 19.32
CA LYS A 342 -9.55 -14.07 19.91
C LYS A 342 -9.56 -13.11 21.11
N ASN A 343 -8.55 -13.20 21.97
CA ASN A 343 -8.44 -12.36 23.18
C ASN A 343 -8.28 -10.86 22.86
N TRP A 344 -7.79 -10.49 21.68
CA TRP A 344 -7.64 -9.09 21.27
C TRP A 344 -9.01 -8.38 21.14
N PHE A 345 -10.04 -9.10 20.70
CA PHE A 345 -11.40 -8.58 20.56
C PHE A 345 -12.18 -8.54 21.88
N MET A 346 -11.58 -8.96 22.99
CA MET A 346 -12.18 -8.87 24.33
C MET A 346 -11.93 -7.51 25.01
N LYS A 347 -11.07 -6.64 24.44
CA LYS A 347 -10.75 -5.31 25.00
C LYS A 347 -11.98 -4.41 25.14
N ASN A 348 -11.95 -3.49 26.11
CA ASN A 348 -13.08 -2.65 26.51
C ASN A 348 -13.68 -1.79 25.39
N CYS A 349 -12.89 -1.38 24.40
CA CYS A 349 -13.38 -0.62 23.23
C CYS A 349 -14.43 -1.38 22.40
N PHE A 350 -14.50 -2.71 22.50
CA PHE A 350 -15.50 -3.53 21.81
C PHE A 350 -16.75 -3.84 22.65
N ASN A 351 -16.87 -3.30 23.88
CA ASN A 351 -17.96 -3.65 24.81
C ASN A 351 -19.36 -3.42 24.22
N SER A 352 -19.55 -2.33 23.46
CA SER A 352 -20.78 -1.98 22.74
C SER A 352 -21.20 -3.03 21.70
N PHE A 353 -20.25 -3.80 21.16
CA PHE A 353 -20.48 -4.77 20.09
C PHE A 353 -20.59 -6.22 20.58
N ARG A 354 -20.35 -6.51 21.86
CA ARG A 354 -20.38 -7.89 22.40
C ARG A 354 -21.71 -8.62 22.23
N LYS A 355 -22.83 -7.88 22.12
CA LYS A 355 -24.18 -8.43 21.86
C LYS A 355 -24.52 -8.54 20.36
N ASP A 356 -23.68 -8.01 19.47
CA ASP A 356 -23.90 -8.07 18.03
C ASP A 356 -23.57 -9.47 17.46
N LYS A 357 -24.49 -10.02 16.66
CA LYS A 357 -24.37 -11.39 16.14
C LYS A 357 -23.21 -11.55 15.16
N GLU A 358 -22.91 -10.54 14.35
CA GLU A 358 -21.83 -10.59 13.36
C GLU A 358 -20.48 -10.47 14.06
N PHE A 359 -20.36 -9.53 15.01
CA PHE A 359 -19.20 -9.38 15.88
C PHE A 359 -18.87 -10.69 16.60
N ALA A 360 -19.85 -11.27 17.31
CA ALA A 360 -19.67 -12.53 18.03
C ALA A 360 -19.31 -13.71 17.10
N THR A 361 -19.81 -13.70 15.86
CA THR A 361 -19.46 -14.71 14.84
C THR A 361 -18.02 -14.56 14.36
N LEU A 362 -17.53 -13.33 14.17
CA LEU A 362 -16.12 -13.09 13.83
C LEU A 362 -15.20 -13.48 14.98
N VAL A 363 -15.51 -13.10 16.23
CA VAL A 363 -14.69 -13.46 17.40
C VAL A 363 -14.56 -14.99 17.59
N LYS A 364 -15.58 -15.78 17.21
CA LYS A 364 -15.50 -17.25 17.21
C LYS A 364 -14.59 -17.84 16.12
N ARG A 365 -14.25 -17.08 15.07
CA ARG A 365 -13.36 -17.49 13.96
C ARG A 365 -11.90 -17.06 14.15
N ALA A 366 -11.61 -16.24 15.15
CA ALA A 366 -10.25 -15.87 15.52
C ALA A 366 -9.49 -17.07 16.11
N LYS A 367 -8.18 -17.15 15.83
CA LYS A 367 -7.26 -18.10 16.49
C LYS A 367 -7.14 -17.79 17.99
#